data_AF-A0A816H2I1-F1
#
_entry.id   AF-A0A816H2I1-F1
#
_cell.length_a   1.000
_cell.length_b   1.000
_cell.length_c   1.000
_cell.angle_alpha   90.00
_cell.angle_beta   90.00
_cell.angle_gamma   90.00
#
_symmetry.space_group_name_H-M   'P 1'
#
loop_
_entity.id
_entity.type
_entity.pdbx_description
1 polymer ?
#
loop_
_entity_poly.entity_id
_entity_poly.type
_entity_poly.pdbx_seq_one_letter_code
_entity_poly.pdbx_strand_id
1 'polypeptide(L)'
;GKIAGADIEVYLLEKARVIFQQPAERNYHIFYQICSNAFPEIHKECLIENDPGKYHYVAQGMLTIDNVDDAEEMRITDEAFDILGFTKEEKLSMYKCTAAIMHFGNSQWKQRPREEQAEAEGTEDCEKVAHLLGIEAAELIKGLLKPRIKVGNEYVNKGQSKDQVTNSIGALSKSIYSRMFNWLVERVNVTLDVKAKRQYFIGVLDIAGFEIFDYNGFEQLCINYTNER
;
A
#
# COMPACT_ATOMS: atom_id res chain seq x y z
N GLY A 1 36.06 11.82 10.21
CA GLY A 1 35.26 10.79 10.92
C GLY A 1 34.86 9.71 9.92
N LYS A 2 34.53 8.51 10.39
CA LYS A 2 33.87 7.47 9.57
C LYS A 2 32.40 7.42 9.95
N ILE A 3 31.52 7.03 9.04
CA ILE A 3 30.09 6.82 9.32
C ILE A 3 29.96 5.72 10.38
N ALA A 4 29.12 5.95 11.39
CA ALA A 4 28.97 5.10 12.58
C ALA A 4 27.52 4.57 12.75
N GLY A 5 26.70 4.68 11.71
CA GLY A 5 25.29 4.32 11.68
C GLY A 5 24.45 5.41 11.01
N ALA A 6 23.19 5.08 10.73
CA ALA A 6 22.16 6.00 10.26
C ALA A 6 20.82 5.60 10.88
N ASP A 7 19.90 6.56 10.95
CA ASP A 7 18.53 6.36 11.43
C ASP A 7 17.59 7.19 10.55
N ILE A 8 16.46 6.61 10.18
CA ILE A 8 15.49 7.20 9.26
C ILE A 8 14.16 7.34 10.01
N GLU A 9 13.65 8.57 10.08
CA GLU A 9 12.30 8.85 10.56
C GLU A 9 11.40 9.27 9.40
N VAL A 10 10.17 8.77 9.38
CA VAL A 10 9.16 9.15 8.39
C VAL A 10 8.08 9.99 9.07
N TYR A 11 7.84 11.17 8.52
CA TYR A 11 6.84 12.11 9.04
C TYR A 11 5.45 11.89 8.46
N LEU A 12 5.34 11.84 7.13
CA LEU A 12 4.06 11.75 6.44
C LEU A 12 4.16 10.76 5.28
N LEU A 13 3.16 9.90 5.17
CA LEU A 13 2.91 9.07 3.99
C LEU A 13 1.53 9.46 3.46
N GLU A 14 1.44 9.87 2.19
CA GLU A 14 0.17 10.25 1.56
C GLU A 14 -0.70 9.01 1.31
N LYS A 15 -1.48 8.61 2.32
CA LYS A 15 -2.27 7.37 2.26
C LYS A 15 -3.38 7.45 1.23
N ALA A 16 -3.93 8.64 0.97
CA ALA A 16 -4.96 8.84 -0.04
C ALA A 16 -4.53 8.30 -1.42
N ARG A 17 -3.26 8.53 -1.79
CA ARG A 17 -2.67 8.10 -3.07
C ARG A 17 -2.76 6.60 -3.33
N VAL A 18 -2.84 5.78 -2.29
CA VAL A 18 -2.94 4.31 -2.43
C VAL A 18 -4.20 3.88 -3.18
N ILE A 19 -5.31 4.60 -2.99
CA ILE A 19 -6.63 4.19 -3.53
C ILE A 19 -7.19 5.14 -4.58
N PHE A 20 -6.56 6.30 -4.76
CA PHE A 20 -7.03 7.37 -5.63
C PHE A 20 -5.85 8.16 -6.19
N GLN A 21 -5.93 8.55 -7.45
CA GLN A 21 -4.97 9.43 -8.12
C GLN A 21 -5.71 10.40 -9.03
N GLN A 22 -5.21 11.63 -9.18
CA GLN A 22 -5.71 12.53 -10.23
C GLN A 22 -5.23 12.05 -11.62
N PRO A 23 -5.90 12.44 -12.71
CA PRO A 23 -5.59 11.94 -14.06
C PRO A 23 -4.13 12.10 -14.51
N ALA A 24 -3.45 13.15 -14.05
CA ALA A 24 -2.05 13.44 -14.38
C ALA A 24 -1.03 12.80 -13.42
N GLU A 25 -1.49 12.05 -12.42
CA GLU A 25 -0.65 11.48 -11.36
C GLU A 25 -0.48 9.97 -11.51
N ARG A 26 0.55 9.42 -10.86
CA ARG A 26 0.71 7.97 -10.63
C ARG A 26 0.44 7.64 -9.16
N ASN A 27 0.14 6.36 -8.94
CA ASN A 27 0.28 5.76 -7.61
C ASN A 27 1.77 5.57 -7.27
N TYR A 28 2.10 5.01 -6.09
CA TYR A 28 3.48 4.70 -5.70
C TYR A 28 4.17 3.77 -6.72
N HIS A 29 5.46 4.02 -7.00
CA HIS A 29 6.23 3.32 -8.03
C HIS A 29 6.19 1.80 -7.91
N ILE A 30 6.21 1.27 -6.68
CA ILE A 30 6.24 -0.17 -6.42
C ILE A 30 5.07 -0.91 -7.08
N PHE A 31 3.90 -0.29 -7.25
CA PHE A 31 2.75 -0.92 -7.91
C PHE A 31 2.97 -1.18 -9.40
N TYR A 32 3.80 -0.39 -10.06
CA TYR A 32 4.09 -0.53 -11.47
C TYR A 32 5.34 -1.39 -11.69
N GLN A 33 6.34 -1.22 -10.82
CA GLN A 33 7.53 -2.07 -10.77
C GLN A 33 7.16 -3.54 -10.57
N ILE A 34 6.25 -3.85 -9.62
CA ILE A 34 5.81 -5.22 -9.38
C ILE A 34 4.95 -5.77 -10.53
N CYS A 35 4.27 -4.91 -11.31
CA CYS A 35 3.56 -5.32 -12.51
C CYS A 35 4.49 -5.53 -13.71
N SER A 36 5.74 -5.09 -13.65
CA SER A 36 6.68 -5.22 -14.77
C SER A 36 7.10 -6.67 -14.99
N ASN A 37 7.60 -7.00 -16.19
CA ASN A 37 8.10 -8.35 -16.47
C ASN A 37 9.46 -8.70 -15.83
N ALA A 38 9.95 -7.92 -14.87
CA ALA A 38 11.27 -8.11 -14.27
C ALA A 38 11.44 -9.46 -13.57
N PHE A 39 10.41 -9.92 -12.85
CA PHE A 39 10.44 -11.15 -12.06
C PHE A 39 9.14 -11.97 -12.25
N PRO A 40 9.05 -12.83 -13.28
CA PRO A 40 7.87 -13.64 -13.58
C PRO A 40 7.45 -14.60 -12.46
N GLU A 41 8.37 -14.99 -11.58
CA GLU A 41 8.12 -15.79 -10.39
C GLU A 41 7.33 -15.02 -9.32
N ILE A 42 7.61 -13.72 -9.14
CA ILE A 42 6.85 -12.86 -8.23
C ILE A 42 5.41 -12.76 -8.73
N HIS A 43 5.18 -12.72 -10.05
CA HIS A 43 3.84 -12.67 -10.61
C HIS A 43 2.99 -13.88 -10.23
N LYS A 44 3.60 -15.08 -10.23
CA LYS A 44 2.92 -16.32 -9.85
C LYS A 44 2.60 -16.34 -8.35
N GLU A 45 3.54 -15.93 -7.51
CA GLU A 45 3.37 -15.90 -6.06
C GLU A 45 2.40 -14.81 -5.59
N CYS A 46 2.35 -13.67 -6.30
CA CYS A 46 1.51 -12.52 -6.01
C CYS A 46 0.18 -12.52 -6.77
N LEU A 47 -0.03 -13.50 -7.66
CA LEU A 47 -1.22 -13.64 -8.51
C LEU A 47 -1.48 -12.39 -9.36
N ILE A 48 -0.42 -11.74 -9.85
CA ILE A 48 -0.51 -10.51 -10.64
C ILE A 48 -0.20 -10.72 -12.12
N GLU A 49 -0.78 -9.87 -12.96
CA GLU A 49 -0.55 -9.83 -14.39
C GLU A 49 0.44 -8.73 -14.78
N ASN A 50 1.12 -8.91 -15.91
CA ASN A 50 2.05 -7.91 -16.46
C ASN A 50 1.30 -6.76 -17.17
N ASP A 51 0.37 -6.13 -16.45
CA ASP A 51 -0.40 -4.99 -16.94
C ASP A 51 -0.97 -4.19 -15.75
N PRO A 52 -0.38 -3.03 -15.39
CA PRO A 52 -0.89 -2.20 -14.31
C PRO A 52 -2.28 -1.63 -14.61
N GLY A 53 -2.67 -1.55 -15.89
CA GLY A 53 -4.00 -1.10 -16.33
C GLY A 53 -5.15 -2.00 -15.88
N LYS A 54 -4.85 -3.24 -15.46
CA LYS A 54 -5.84 -4.19 -14.93
C LYS A 54 -6.24 -3.93 -13.48
N TYR A 55 -5.56 -3.02 -12.78
CA TYR A 55 -5.79 -2.79 -11.36
C TYR A 55 -6.34 -1.40 -11.12
N HIS A 56 -7.58 -1.32 -10.65
CA HIS A 56 -8.29 -0.04 -10.49
C HIS A 56 -7.55 0.96 -9.59
N TYR A 57 -6.92 0.51 -8.51
CA TYR A 57 -6.14 1.40 -7.64
C TYR A 57 -4.82 1.90 -8.27
N VAL A 58 -4.37 1.31 -9.38
CA VAL A 58 -3.13 1.67 -10.07
C VAL A 58 -3.41 2.45 -11.36
N ALA A 59 -4.59 2.26 -11.95
CA ALA A 59 -4.93 2.72 -13.29
C ALA A 59 -5.86 3.95 -13.37
N GLN A 60 -5.98 4.74 -12.29
CA GLN A 60 -6.83 5.95 -12.32
C GLN A 60 -6.16 7.16 -12.99
N GLY A 61 -4.83 7.19 -13.01
CA GLY A 61 -4.05 8.24 -13.65
C GLY A 61 -3.10 7.69 -14.71
N MET A 62 -1.88 8.19 -14.72
CA MET A 62 -0.85 7.78 -15.66
C MET A 62 -0.37 6.35 -15.35
N LEU A 63 0.00 5.59 -16.38
CA LEU A 63 0.59 4.25 -16.21
C LEU A 63 2.11 4.24 -16.38
N THR A 64 2.64 5.19 -17.13
CA THR A 64 4.06 5.34 -17.45
C THR A 64 4.49 6.78 -17.19
N ILE A 65 5.78 6.99 -16.94
CA ILE A 65 6.39 8.33 -16.86
C ILE A 65 7.64 8.38 -17.71
N ASP A 66 8.01 9.57 -18.14
CA ASP A 66 9.18 9.78 -18.98
C ASP A 66 10.46 9.37 -18.25
N ASN A 67 11.36 8.69 -18.98
CA ASN A 67 12.69 8.30 -18.52
C ASN A 67 12.73 7.32 -17.33
N VAL A 68 11.67 6.54 -17.09
CA VAL A 68 11.67 5.48 -16.07
C VAL A 68 11.28 4.14 -16.71
N ASP A 69 12.16 3.14 -16.57
CA ASP A 69 11.86 1.74 -16.89
C ASP A 69 11.47 1.01 -15.59
N ASP A 70 10.17 0.78 -15.40
CA ASP A 70 9.65 0.11 -14.21
C ASP A 70 10.23 -1.31 -14.03
N ALA A 71 10.69 -1.99 -15.09
CA ALA A 71 11.32 -3.30 -14.99
C ALA A 71 12.77 -3.21 -14.50
N GLU A 72 13.52 -2.19 -14.93
CA GLU A 72 14.86 -1.90 -14.41
C GLU A 72 14.81 -1.48 -12.95
N GLU A 73 13.90 -0.56 -12.61
CA GLU A 73 13.70 -0.10 -11.25
C GLU A 73 13.28 -1.23 -10.31
N MET A 74 12.48 -2.19 -10.79
CA MET A 74 12.11 -3.38 -9.99
C MET A 74 13.35 -4.23 -9.65
N ARG A 75 14.27 -4.43 -10.61
CA ARG A 75 15.52 -5.18 -10.38
C ARG A 75 16.43 -4.48 -9.37
N ILE A 76 16.58 -3.16 -9.51
CA ILE A 76 17.38 -2.33 -8.58
C ILE A 76 16.76 -2.40 -7.17
N THR A 77 15.43 -2.31 -7.07
CA THR A 77 14.71 -2.37 -5.79
C THR A 77 14.87 -3.75 -5.12
N ASP A 78 14.74 -4.85 -5.87
CA ASP A 78 14.91 -6.20 -5.32
C ASP A 78 16.36 -6.46 -4.84
N GLU A 79 17.35 -5.96 -5.58
CA GLU A 79 18.77 -6.01 -5.18
C GLU A 79 19.05 -5.15 -3.95
N ALA A 80 18.44 -3.96 -3.85
CA ALA A 80 18.59 -3.09 -2.68
C ALA A 80 18.12 -3.79 -1.39
N PHE A 81 17.03 -4.57 -1.45
CA PHE A 81 16.61 -5.38 -0.31
C PHE A 81 17.64 -6.46 0.07
N ASP A 82 18.28 -7.10 -0.91
CA ASP A 82 19.33 -8.09 -0.63
C ASP A 82 20.55 -7.44 0.03
N ILE A 83 20.97 -6.25 -0.44
CA ILE A 83 22.06 -5.46 0.15
C ILE A 83 21.73 -5.05 1.59
N LEU A 84 20.47 -4.70 1.86
CA LEU A 84 19.98 -4.36 3.20
C LEU A 84 19.73 -5.58 4.10
N GLY A 85 20.01 -6.79 3.60
CA GLY A 85 19.93 -8.03 4.36
C GLY A 85 18.50 -8.48 4.65
N PHE A 86 17.56 -8.17 3.77
CA PHE A 86 16.21 -8.73 3.84
C PHE A 86 16.26 -10.20 3.41
N THR A 87 15.51 -11.03 4.13
CA THR A 87 15.31 -12.43 3.72
C THR A 87 14.36 -12.50 2.54
N LYS A 88 14.43 -13.59 1.76
CA LYS A 88 13.50 -13.83 0.66
C LYS A 88 12.03 -13.83 1.11
N GLU A 89 11.77 -14.32 2.31
CA GLU A 89 10.43 -14.34 2.91
C GLU A 89 9.95 -12.93 3.24
N GLU A 90 10.81 -12.07 3.81
CA GLU A 90 10.50 -10.67 4.06
C GLU A 90 10.20 -9.91 2.75
N LYS A 91 11.04 -10.06 1.72
CA LYS A 91 10.81 -9.46 0.39
C LYS A 91 9.47 -9.90 -0.19
N LEU A 92 9.25 -11.22 -0.25
CA LEU A 92 8.04 -11.78 -0.81
C LEU A 92 6.79 -11.37 -0.03
N SER A 93 6.88 -11.26 1.30
CA SER A 93 5.77 -10.81 2.15
C SER A 93 5.36 -9.37 1.83
N MET A 94 6.32 -8.46 1.60
CA MET A 94 6.02 -7.10 1.15
C MET A 94 5.36 -7.10 -0.24
N TYR A 95 5.88 -7.88 -1.17
CA TYR A 95 5.29 -8.00 -2.51
C TYR A 95 3.86 -8.56 -2.47
N LYS A 96 3.58 -9.56 -1.61
CA LYS A 96 2.23 -10.10 -1.39
C LYS A 96 1.29 -9.06 -0.79
N CYS A 97 1.74 -8.27 0.18
CA CYS A 97 0.95 -7.15 0.74
C CYS A 97 0.63 -6.08 -0.31
N THR A 98 1.60 -5.70 -1.13
CA THR A 98 1.42 -4.74 -2.24
C THR A 98 0.41 -5.26 -3.27
N ALA A 99 0.55 -6.52 -3.70
CA ALA A 99 -0.38 -7.15 -4.64
C ALA A 99 -1.79 -7.30 -4.06
N ALA A 100 -1.93 -7.60 -2.77
CA ALA A 100 -3.22 -7.66 -2.09
C ALA A 100 -3.98 -6.32 -2.17
N ILE A 101 -3.29 -5.20 -2.05
CA ILE A 101 -3.91 -3.86 -2.22
C ILE A 101 -4.45 -3.69 -3.65
N MET A 102 -3.70 -4.13 -4.65
CA MET A 102 -4.11 -4.04 -6.05
C MET A 102 -5.37 -4.87 -6.33
N HIS A 103 -5.41 -6.12 -5.85
CA HIS A 103 -6.59 -6.98 -5.98
C HIS A 103 -7.79 -6.44 -5.21
N PHE A 104 -7.59 -5.85 -4.03
CA PHE A 104 -8.68 -5.19 -3.30
C PHE A 104 -9.36 -4.09 -4.13
N GLY A 105 -8.58 -3.31 -4.88
CA GLY A 105 -9.11 -2.28 -5.78
C GLY A 105 -10.04 -2.82 -6.87
N ASN A 106 -9.87 -4.09 -7.26
CA ASN A 106 -10.68 -4.73 -8.30
C ASN A 106 -11.94 -5.41 -7.76
N SER A 107 -12.03 -5.65 -6.46
CA SER A 107 -13.18 -6.33 -5.86
C SER A 107 -14.51 -5.61 -6.16
N GLN A 108 -15.48 -6.36 -6.68
CA GLN A 108 -16.77 -5.82 -7.11
C GLN A 108 -17.88 -6.14 -6.09
N TRP A 109 -18.72 -5.13 -5.85
CA TRP A 109 -19.78 -5.18 -4.85
C TRP A 109 -21.05 -4.55 -5.41
N LYS A 110 -22.19 -5.17 -5.11
CA LYS A 110 -23.51 -4.69 -5.53
C LYS A 110 -24.43 -4.47 -4.34
N GLN A 111 -25.31 -3.49 -4.48
CA GLN A 111 -26.35 -3.20 -3.51
C GLN A 111 -27.54 -4.16 -3.77
N ARG A 112 -28.07 -4.78 -2.71
CA ARG A 112 -29.27 -5.61 -2.85
C ARG A 112 -30.49 -4.74 -3.19
N PRO A 113 -31.32 -5.10 -4.20
CA PRO A 113 -32.44 -4.23 -4.62
C PRO A 113 -33.53 -4.01 -3.57
N ARG A 114 -33.67 -4.92 -2.59
CA ARG A 114 -34.73 -4.91 -1.58
C ARG A 114 -34.22 -4.73 -0.15
N GLU A 115 -32.91 -4.62 0.03
CA GLU A 115 -32.25 -4.49 1.33
C GLU A 115 -31.16 -3.42 1.22
N GLU A 116 -30.97 -2.59 2.25
CA GLU A 116 -29.84 -1.64 2.31
C GLU A 116 -28.49 -2.32 2.60
N GLN A 117 -28.34 -3.60 2.22
CA GLN A 117 -27.12 -4.40 2.39
C GLN A 117 -26.42 -4.69 1.05
N ALA A 118 -25.10 -4.73 1.08
CA ALA A 118 -24.26 -5.14 -0.03
C ALA A 118 -24.19 -6.67 -0.14
N GLU A 119 -23.77 -7.13 -1.32
CA GLU A 119 -23.31 -8.49 -1.57
C GLU A 119 -22.14 -8.47 -2.57
N ALA A 120 -21.30 -9.50 -2.52
CA ALA A 120 -20.17 -9.63 -3.43
C ALA A 120 -20.65 -9.95 -4.86
N GLU A 121 -20.04 -9.29 -5.84
CA GLU A 121 -20.26 -9.55 -7.27
C GLU A 121 -19.05 -10.32 -7.82
N GLY A 122 -18.97 -11.59 -7.44
CA GLY A 122 -17.77 -12.41 -7.60
C GLY A 122 -16.86 -12.34 -6.38
N THR A 123 -16.07 -13.39 -6.16
CA THR A 123 -15.21 -13.54 -4.97
C THR A 123 -13.73 -13.69 -5.32
N GLU A 124 -13.39 -13.79 -6.61
CA GLU A 124 -12.04 -14.11 -7.08
C GLU A 124 -10.98 -13.15 -6.52
N ASP A 125 -11.18 -11.83 -6.62
CA ASP A 125 -10.21 -10.87 -6.09
C ASP A 125 -10.10 -10.95 -4.56
N CYS A 126 -11.22 -11.17 -3.85
CA CYS A 126 -11.19 -11.36 -2.40
C CYS A 126 -10.47 -12.65 -2.00
N GLU A 127 -10.59 -13.72 -2.79
CA GLU A 127 -9.86 -14.97 -2.59
C GLU A 127 -8.37 -14.81 -2.83
N LYS A 128 -7.97 -14.07 -3.88
CA LYS A 128 -6.56 -13.69 -4.11
C LYS A 128 -6.02 -12.91 -2.93
N VAL A 129 -6.74 -11.89 -2.46
CA VAL A 129 -6.31 -11.10 -1.29
C VAL A 129 -6.19 -11.95 -0.05
N ALA A 130 -7.18 -12.79 0.24
CA ALA A 130 -7.16 -13.67 1.40
C ALA A 130 -5.96 -14.64 1.36
N HIS A 131 -5.68 -15.21 0.19
CA HIS A 131 -4.51 -16.07 -0.02
C HIS A 131 -3.19 -15.33 0.26
N LEU A 132 -3.04 -14.13 -0.30
CA LEU A 132 -1.82 -13.32 -0.15
C LEU A 132 -1.58 -12.86 1.29
N LEU A 133 -2.65 -12.57 2.03
CA LEU A 133 -2.59 -12.12 3.43
C LEU A 133 -2.63 -13.29 4.43
N GLY A 134 -2.74 -14.54 3.97
CA GLY A 134 -2.78 -15.72 4.84
C GLY A 134 -4.04 -15.81 5.72
N ILE A 135 -5.18 -15.32 5.23
CA ILE A 135 -6.47 -15.34 5.94
C ILE A 135 -7.53 -16.13 5.17
N GLU A 136 -8.64 -16.47 5.82
CA GLU A 136 -9.75 -17.17 5.17
C GLU A 136 -10.63 -16.21 4.36
N ALA A 137 -10.86 -16.52 3.08
CA ALA A 137 -11.65 -15.69 2.18
C ALA A 137 -13.10 -15.49 2.66
N ALA A 138 -13.72 -16.56 3.19
CA ALA A 138 -15.08 -16.49 3.71
C ALA A 138 -15.21 -15.51 4.89
N GLU A 139 -14.25 -15.53 5.82
CA GLU A 139 -14.24 -14.61 6.96
C GLU A 139 -13.86 -13.18 6.54
N LEU A 140 -12.98 -12.99 5.54
CA LEU A 140 -12.71 -11.68 4.95
C LEU A 140 -13.99 -11.06 4.37
N ILE A 141 -14.68 -11.78 3.48
CA ILE A 141 -15.90 -11.30 2.81
C ILE A 141 -17.02 -11.05 3.84
N LYS A 142 -17.19 -11.95 4.80
CA LYS A 142 -18.16 -11.79 5.88
C LYS A 142 -17.83 -10.59 6.77
N GLY A 143 -16.54 -10.37 7.09
CA GLY A 143 -16.08 -9.22 7.87
C GLY A 143 -16.33 -7.89 7.17
N LEU A 144 -16.21 -7.85 5.84
CA LEU A 144 -16.53 -6.68 5.02
C LEU A 144 -18.05 -6.42 4.96
N LEU A 145 -18.85 -7.45 4.69
CA LEU A 145 -20.30 -7.32 4.51
C LEU A 145 -21.06 -7.13 5.83
N LYS A 146 -20.63 -7.83 6.88
CA LYS A 146 -21.31 -7.93 8.18
C LYS A 146 -20.29 -7.88 9.32
N PRO A 147 -19.55 -6.77 9.49
CA PRO A 147 -18.61 -6.61 10.59
C PRO A 147 -19.29 -6.78 11.95
N ARG A 148 -18.54 -7.36 12.87
CA ARG A 148 -18.95 -7.53 14.27
C ARG A 148 -18.59 -6.26 15.05
N ILE A 149 -19.59 -5.48 15.42
CA ILE A 149 -19.42 -4.18 16.08
C ILE A 149 -19.78 -4.31 17.55
N LYS A 150 -18.95 -3.73 18.43
CA LYS A 150 -19.25 -3.64 19.86
C LYS A 150 -20.20 -2.48 20.13
N VAL A 151 -21.35 -2.76 20.74
CA VAL A 151 -22.34 -1.76 21.15
C VAL A 151 -22.56 -1.91 22.65
N GLY A 152 -22.03 -0.97 23.43
CA GLY A 152 -21.95 -1.12 24.88
C GLY A 152 -21.09 -2.32 25.28
N ASN A 153 -21.70 -3.32 25.93
CA ASN A 153 -21.04 -4.58 26.33
C ASN A 153 -21.32 -5.77 25.40
N GLU A 154 -22.16 -5.59 24.38
CA GLU A 154 -22.56 -6.66 23.47
C GLU A 154 -21.90 -6.50 22.09
N TYR A 155 -21.86 -7.59 21.33
CA TYR A 155 -21.42 -7.58 19.94
C TYR A 155 -22.57 -7.92 19.01
N VAL A 156 -22.76 -7.08 18.00
CA VAL A 156 -23.80 -7.25 16.98
C VAL A 156 -23.19 -7.29 15.59
N ASN A 157 -23.75 -8.11 14.72
CA ASN A 157 -23.37 -8.11 13.30
C ASN A 157 -24.20 -7.06 12.58
N LYS A 158 -23.53 -6.10 11.94
CA LYS A 158 -24.20 -5.02 11.20
C LYS A 158 -23.94 -5.15 9.71
N GLY A 159 -24.99 -5.37 8.92
CA GLY A 159 -24.89 -5.32 7.46
C GLY A 159 -24.44 -3.95 6.97
N GLN A 160 -23.58 -3.92 5.96
CA GLN A 160 -23.05 -2.70 5.33
C GLN A 160 -23.70 -2.46 3.97
N SER A 161 -23.85 -1.20 3.55
CA SER A 161 -24.18 -0.82 2.18
C SER A 161 -22.97 -0.97 1.25
N LYS A 162 -23.18 -0.91 -0.07
CA LYS A 162 -22.09 -0.98 -1.07
C LYS A 162 -20.99 0.06 -0.80
N ASP A 163 -21.38 1.30 -0.53
CA ASP A 163 -20.43 2.39 -0.28
C ASP A 163 -19.65 2.17 1.02
N GLN A 164 -20.30 1.65 2.06
CA GLN A 164 -19.64 1.32 3.32
C GLN A 164 -18.60 0.20 3.16
N VAL A 165 -18.89 -0.82 2.36
CA VAL A 165 -17.94 -1.89 2.02
C VAL A 165 -16.77 -1.32 1.24
N THR A 166 -17.03 -0.52 0.20
CA THR A 166 -16.00 0.11 -0.64
C THR A 166 -15.07 0.99 0.19
N ASN A 167 -15.64 1.82 1.08
CA ASN A 167 -14.87 2.66 1.99
C ASN A 167 -14.03 1.82 2.98
N SER A 168 -14.57 0.70 3.47
CA SER A 168 -13.84 -0.21 4.37
C SER A 168 -12.65 -0.86 3.67
N ILE A 169 -12.81 -1.27 2.41
CA ILE A 169 -11.73 -1.83 1.58
C ILE A 169 -10.66 -0.77 1.31
N GLY A 170 -11.07 0.46 0.99
CA GLY A 170 -10.14 1.57 0.84
C GLY A 170 -9.36 1.85 2.13
N ALA A 171 -10.04 1.84 3.28
CA ALA A 171 -9.40 2.02 4.58
C ALA A 171 -8.43 0.87 4.93
N LEU A 172 -8.80 -0.38 4.64
CA LEU A 172 -7.93 -1.54 4.82
C LEU A 172 -6.69 -1.44 3.94
N SER A 173 -6.85 -1.05 2.67
CA SER A 173 -5.75 -0.88 1.72
C SER A 173 -4.75 0.19 2.19
N LYS A 174 -5.25 1.35 2.62
CA LYS A 174 -4.44 2.41 3.23
C LYS A 174 -3.71 1.93 4.49
N SER A 175 -4.40 1.15 5.33
CA SER A 175 -3.85 0.61 6.57
C SER A 175 -2.73 -0.41 6.32
N ILE A 176 -2.93 -1.34 5.38
CA ILE A 176 -1.93 -2.33 4.98
C ILE A 176 -0.68 -1.61 4.47
N TYR A 177 -0.84 -0.69 3.52
CA TYR A 177 0.29 0.04 2.94
C TYR A 177 1.05 0.85 3.99
N SER A 178 0.34 1.62 4.83
CA SER A 178 0.96 2.44 5.87
C SER A 178 1.69 1.61 6.92
N ARG A 179 1.13 0.48 7.34
CA ARG A 179 1.78 -0.40 8.32
C ARG A 179 2.99 -1.11 7.72
N MET A 180 2.88 -1.56 6.47
CA MET A 180 3.99 -2.15 5.73
C MET A 180 5.13 -1.15 5.55
N PHE A 181 4.84 0.11 5.21
CA PHE A 181 5.85 1.15 5.05
C PHE A 181 6.55 1.48 6.38
N ASN A 182 5.80 1.62 7.47
CA ASN A 182 6.40 1.84 8.79
C ASN A 182 7.29 0.66 9.20
N TRP A 183 6.82 -0.58 9.00
CA TRP A 183 7.61 -1.78 9.26
C TRP A 183 8.88 -1.82 8.41
N LEU A 184 8.81 -1.43 7.13
CA LEU A 184 9.96 -1.34 6.23
C LEU A 184 11.02 -0.39 6.80
N VAL A 185 10.62 0.81 7.24
CA VAL A 185 11.55 1.80 7.81
C VAL A 185 12.19 1.26 9.09
N GLU A 186 11.40 0.70 10.00
CA GLU A 186 11.91 0.06 11.21
C GLU A 186 12.92 -1.05 10.87
N ARG A 187 12.60 -1.89 9.88
CA ARG A 187 13.45 -2.99 9.45
C ARG A 187 14.76 -2.53 8.80
N VAL A 188 14.73 -1.41 8.07
CA VAL A 188 15.93 -0.75 7.51
C VAL A 188 16.78 -0.16 8.63
N ASN A 189 16.18 0.53 9.60
CA ASN A 189 16.90 1.09 10.75
C ASN A 189 17.60 0.01 11.57
N VAL A 190 17.00 -1.18 11.72
CA VAL A 190 17.69 -2.33 12.36
C VAL A 190 18.98 -2.71 11.61
N THR A 191 18.99 -2.66 10.27
CA THR A 191 20.20 -2.92 9.48
C THR A 191 21.22 -1.78 9.61
N LEU A 192 20.77 -0.53 9.68
CA LEU A 192 21.63 0.66 9.75
C LEU A 192 22.17 0.96 11.16
N ASP A 193 21.59 0.34 12.20
CA ASP A 193 21.98 0.52 13.60
C ASP A 193 23.32 -0.18 13.93
N VAL A 194 24.42 0.51 13.64
CA VAL A 194 25.76 0.08 14.05
C VAL A 194 26.01 0.49 15.51
N LYS A 195 26.28 -0.46 16.40
CA LYS A 195 26.56 -0.26 17.85
C LYS A 195 27.89 0.47 18.17
N ALA A 196 28.38 1.31 17.26
CA ALA A 196 29.54 2.15 17.49
C ALA A 196 29.21 3.32 18.43
N LYS A 197 30.22 3.86 19.14
CA LYS A 197 30.02 5.08 19.94
C LYS A 197 29.65 6.26 19.03
N ARG A 198 28.45 6.81 19.23
CA ARG A 198 27.96 8.01 18.56
C ARG A 198 28.16 9.21 19.48
N GLN A 199 28.85 10.25 19.00
CA GLN A 199 29.04 11.52 19.73
C GLN A 199 28.44 12.72 19.00
N TYR A 200 28.32 12.64 17.68
CA TYR A 200 27.82 13.69 16.80
C TYR A 200 26.92 13.06 15.75
N PHE A 201 25.92 13.79 15.27
CA PHE A 201 25.08 13.39 14.16
C PHE A 201 24.89 14.57 13.20
N ILE A 202 24.57 14.26 11.94
CA ILE A 202 24.10 15.22 10.95
C ILE A 202 22.68 14.79 10.60
N GLY A 203 21.70 15.66 10.82
CA GLY A 203 20.34 15.45 10.36
C GLY A 203 20.20 15.95 8.93
N VAL A 204 19.70 15.11 8.03
CA VAL A 204 19.28 15.51 6.69
C VAL A 204 17.77 15.48 6.69
N LEU A 205 17.14 16.63 6.45
CA LEU A 205 15.70 16.73 6.30
C LEU A 205 15.36 16.70 4.81
N ASP A 206 14.70 15.64 4.40
CA ASP A 206 14.14 15.49 3.05
C ASP A 206 12.61 15.42 3.19
N ILE A 207 11.95 16.50 2.79
CA ILE A 207 10.49 16.64 2.85
C ILE A 207 9.94 16.79 1.45
N ALA A 208 8.72 16.31 1.24
CA ALA A 208 7.98 16.59 0.02
C ALA A 208 7.91 18.12 -0.20
N GLY A 209 8.14 18.55 -1.43
CA GLY A 209 8.10 19.96 -1.79
C GLY A 209 6.70 20.55 -1.68
N PHE A 210 6.60 21.87 -1.78
CA PHE A 210 5.30 22.56 -1.78
C PHE A 210 4.46 22.12 -2.99
N GLU A 211 3.23 21.69 -2.75
CA GLU A 211 2.30 21.16 -3.76
C GLU A 211 1.15 22.13 -4.01
N ILE A 212 0.88 22.41 -5.28
CA ILE A 212 -0.25 23.24 -5.72
C ILE A 212 -0.99 22.51 -6.83
N PHE A 213 -2.10 21.88 -6.48
CA PHE A 213 -3.01 21.23 -7.44
C PHE A 213 -4.35 21.96 -7.52
N ASP A 214 -5.17 21.58 -8.52
CA ASP A 214 -6.57 22.05 -8.63
C ASP A 214 -7.41 21.63 -7.41
N TYR A 215 -7.05 20.51 -6.77
CA TYR A 215 -7.64 20.04 -5.51
C TYR A 215 -6.54 19.69 -4.52
N ASN A 216 -6.50 20.38 -3.37
CA ASN A 216 -5.55 20.13 -2.28
C ASN A 216 -6.31 19.57 -1.07
N GLY A 217 -5.91 18.38 -0.61
CA GLY A 217 -6.50 17.70 0.53
C GLY A 217 -5.87 18.05 1.88
N PHE A 218 -6.20 17.27 2.91
CA PHE A 218 -5.58 17.40 4.23
C PHE A 218 -4.09 17.06 4.18
N GLU A 219 -3.69 16.06 3.39
CA GLU A 219 -2.30 15.68 3.19
C GLU A 219 -1.48 16.81 2.57
N GLN A 220 -1.96 17.46 1.49
CA GLN A 220 -1.31 18.64 0.91
C GLN A 220 -1.19 19.80 1.90
N LEU A 221 -2.23 20.04 2.72
CA LEU A 221 -2.15 21.05 3.77
C LEU A 221 -1.03 20.75 4.77
N CYS A 222 -0.88 19.50 5.20
CA CYS A 222 0.20 19.08 6.09
C CYS A 222 1.58 19.26 5.44
N ILE A 223 1.73 18.85 4.18
CA ILE A 223 2.99 18.99 3.41
C ILE A 223 3.36 20.48 3.28
N ASN A 224 2.43 21.31 2.82
CA ASN A 224 2.64 22.74 2.61
C ASN A 224 2.92 23.47 3.93
N TYR A 225 2.24 23.09 5.02
CA TYR A 225 2.49 23.65 6.35
C TYR A 225 3.90 23.32 6.87
N THR A 226 4.39 22.10 6.63
CA THR A 226 5.78 21.74 6.97
C THR A 226 6.79 22.52 6.14
N ASN A 227 6.51 22.79 4.86
CA ASN A 227 7.38 23.62 4.01
C ASN A 227 7.44 25.09 4.46
N GLU A 228 6.40 25.61 5.12
CA GLU A 228 6.37 26.98 5.64
C GLU A 228 7.18 27.19 6.94
N ARG A 229 7.66 26.13 7.59
CA ARG A 229 8.29 26.16 8.91
C ARG A 229 9.80 25.96 8.87
#